data_AF-A0A1G6IJN0-F1
#
_entry.id   AF-A0A1G6IJN0-F1
#
_cell.length_a   1.000
_cell.length_b   1.000
_cell.length_c   1.000
_cell.angle_alpha   90.00
_cell.angle_beta   90.00
_cell.angle_gamma   90.00
#
_symmetry.space_group_name_H-M   'P 1'
#
loop_
_entity.id
_entity.type
_entity.pdbx_description
1 polymer ?
#
loop_
_entity_poly.entity_id
_entity_poly.type
_entity_poly.pdbx_seq_one_letter_code
_entity_poly.pdbx_strand_id
1 'polypeptide(L)'
;MQEEEIEQSRTVSGILRNAKRSIKGKIQTIVIEIIIIVFGVTISIWLQGRSQYKNQQQEVKEFLADIKTDITDNIRMMAKANASLSQVITDFSYIEKLSKKQYDSIARGPRGDTFLSEMMSAHIILRRSSDGNYEGFKSSGKIGYIENKKLKKLILSYYQQKIPSLLEVDKYYNASVSRITDYSIEEADKQEREFLFDPKLRAILSVTLNMAQSSKAAYELITKEAQKIIAEIEKEERR
;
A
#
# COMPACT_ATOMS: atom_id res chain seq x y z
N MET A 1 62.47 21.13 77.16
CA MET A 1 62.27 22.05 76.03
C MET A 1 62.42 21.39 74.66
N GLN A 2 63.35 20.44 74.42
CA GLN A 2 63.43 19.74 73.12
C GLN A 2 62.47 18.54 72.96
N GLU A 3 62.02 17.91 74.06
CA GLU A 3 61.11 16.76 73.99
C GLU A 3 59.64 17.14 73.70
N GLU A 4 59.18 18.32 74.14
CA GLU A 4 57.81 18.82 73.87
C GLU A 4 57.58 19.20 72.39
N GLU A 5 58.61 19.69 71.68
CA GLU A 5 58.49 20.05 70.26
C GLU A 5 58.38 18.82 69.32
N ILE A 6 59.00 17.70 69.70
CA ILE A 6 58.96 16.45 68.91
C ILE A 6 57.61 15.74 69.05
N GLU A 7 56.96 15.86 70.21
CA GLU A 7 55.65 15.26 70.48
C GLU A 7 54.52 16.00 69.73
N GLN A 8 54.55 17.33 69.69
CA GLN A 8 53.58 18.15 68.95
C GLN A 8 53.71 17.98 67.42
N SER A 9 54.91 17.79 66.89
CA SER A 9 55.15 17.54 65.46
C SER A 9 54.60 16.18 64.98
N ARG A 10 54.67 15.15 65.83
CA ARG A 10 54.11 13.81 65.55
C ARG A 10 52.58 13.77 65.60
N THR A 11 51.95 14.59 66.44
CA THR A 11 50.49 14.72 66.51
C THR A 11 49.93 15.45 65.28
N VAL A 12 50.56 16.54 64.84
CA VAL A 12 50.13 17.31 63.66
C VAL A 12 50.23 16.48 62.37
N SER A 13 51.31 15.71 62.21
CA SER A 13 51.49 14.82 61.04
C SER A 13 50.52 13.63 61.02
N GLY A 14 50.15 13.08 62.19
CA GLY A 14 49.10 12.07 62.32
C GLY A 14 47.69 12.58 61.98
N ILE A 15 47.37 13.81 62.39
CA ILE A 15 46.09 14.47 62.12
C ILE A 15 45.95 14.81 60.62
N LEU A 16 47.00 15.32 59.99
CA LEU A 16 47.02 15.59 58.54
C LEU A 16 46.87 14.33 57.69
N ARG A 17 47.49 13.21 58.11
CA ARG A 17 47.39 11.92 57.40
C ARG A 17 45.98 11.29 57.53
N ASN A 18 45.31 11.50 58.67
CA ASN A 18 43.94 11.06 58.91
C ASN A 18 42.89 11.95 58.20
N ALA A 19 43.10 13.26 58.15
CA ALA A 19 42.26 14.18 57.38
C ALA A 19 42.30 13.90 55.87
N LYS A 20 43.49 13.57 55.33
CA LYS A 20 43.68 13.21 53.92
C LYS A 20 42.97 11.90 53.53
N ARG A 21 42.90 10.93 54.46
CA ARG A 21 42.08 9.70 54.31
C ARG A 21 40.57 10.00 54.35
N SER A 22 40.14 10.93 55.20
CA SER A 22 38.73 11.36 55.32
C SER A 22 38.23 12.07 54.04
N ILE A 23 39.04 12.95 53.45
CA ILE A 23 38.68 13.68 52.22
C ILE A 23 38.69 12.74 51.00
N LYS A 24 39.68 11.85 50.88
CA LYS A 24 39.71 10.85 49.79
C LYS A 24 38.51 9.91 49.84
N GLY A 25 38.10 9.48 51.04
CA GLY A 25 36.89 8.69 51.23
C GLY A 25 35.63 9.43 50.79
N LYS A 26 35.48 10.71 51.19
CA LYS A 26 34.34 11.56 50.77
C LYS A 26 34.28 11.77 49.26
N ILE A 27 35.42 12.02 48.60
CA ILE A 27 35.47 12.17 47.13
C ILE A 27 35.10 10.85 46.44
N GLN A 28 35.60 9.71 46.93
CA GLN A 28 35.22 8.40 46.38
C GLN A 28 33.73 8.12 46.51
N THR A 29 33.12 8.45 47.65
CA THR A 29 31.67 8.32 47.85
C THR A 29 30.89 9.17 46.85
N ILE A 30 31.26 10.45 46.67
CA ILE A 30 30.60 11.36 45.72
C ILE A 30 30.73 10.84 44.28
N VAL A 31 31.91 10.36 43.89
CA VAL A 31 32.12 9.80 42.53
C VAL A 31 31.29 8.54 42.31
N ILE A 32 31.25 7.64 43.30
CA ILE A 32 30.42 6.42 43.22
C ILE A 32 28.94 6.78 43.12
N GLU A 33 28.47 7.76 43.89
CA GLU A 33 27.08 8.23 43.85
C GLU A 33 26.72 8.84 42.48
N ILE A 34 27.59 9.67 41.91
CA ILE A 34 27.42 10.21 40.55
C ILE A 34 27.35 9.06 39.53
N ILE A 35 28.23 8.06 39.63
CA ILE A 35 28.21 6.89 38.74
C ILE A 35 26.89 6.13 38.88
N ILE A 36 26.41 5.91 40.09
CA ILE A 36 25.13 5.22 40.34
C ILE A 36 23.97 5.99 39.72
N ILE A 37 23.93 7.32 39.87
CA ILE A 37 22.88 8.17 39.29
C ILE A 37 22.93 8.12 37.76
N VAL A 38 24.09 8.36 37.16
CA VAL A 38 24.27 8.34 35.69
C VAL A 38 23.94 6.96 35.13
N PHE A 39 24.36 5.90 35.80
CA PHE A 39 24.05 4.52 35.42
C PHE A 39 22.54 4.24 35.51
N GLY A 40 21.88 4.67 36.58
CA GLY A 40 20.44 4.56 36.76
C GLY A 40 19.65 5.26 35.66
N VAL A 41 20.00 6.52 35.34
CA VAL A 41 19.39 7.29 34.24
C VAL A 41 19.63 6.61 32.89
N THR A 42 20.85 6.14 32.64
CA THR A 42 21.21 5.45 31.39
C THR A 42 20.41 4.16 31.20
N ILE A 43 20.31 3.32 32.24
CA ILE A 43 19.51 2.10 32.21
C ILE A 43 18.03 2.43 31.99
N SER A 44 17.52 3.46 32.65
CA SER A 44 16.12 3.87 32.50
C SER A 44 15.79 4.24 31.05
N ILE A 45 16.60 5.11 30.43
CA ILE A 45 16.46 5.49 29.02
C ILE A 45 16.61 4.27 28.10
N TRP A 46 17.56 3.39 28.39
CA TRP A 46 17.79 2.19 27.58
C TRP A 46 16.61 1.21 27.64
N LEU A 47 16.08 0.94 28.83
CA LEU A 47 14.90 0.08 29.03
C LEU A 47 13.67 0.68 28.35
N GLN A 48 13.47 1.99 28.50
CA GLN A 48 12.34 2.68 27.90
C GLN A 48 12.44 2.67 26.37
N GLY A 49 13.62 2.95 25.80
CA GLY A 49 13.87 2.86 24.37
C GLY A 49 13.64 1.45 23.82
N ARG A 50 14.11 0.41 24.53
CA ARG A 50 13.86 -0.99 24.15
C ARG A 50 12.38 -1.34 24.16
N SER A 51 11.63 -0.90 25.17
CA SER A 51 10.19 -1.13 25.26
C SER A 51 9.44 -0.42 24.13
N GLN A 52 9.77 0.84 23.86
CA GLN A 52 9.16 1.62 22.78
C GLN A 52 9.43 0.98 21.42
N TYR A 53 10.67 0.59 21.16
CA TYR A 53 11.06 -0.10 19.94
C TYR A 53 10.25 -1.38 19.71
N LYS A 54 10.11 -2.21 20.74
CA LYS A 54 9.28 -3.43 20.67
C LYS A 54 7.82 -3.12 20.33
N ASN A 55 7.24 -2.10 20.97
CA ASN A 55 5.87 -1.69 20.69
C ASN A 55 5.73 -1.18 19.25
N GLN A 56 6.68 -0.36 18.76
CA GLN A 56 6.68 0.13 17.38
C GLN A 56 6.74 -1.02 16.37
N GLN A 57 7.60 -2.03 16.60
CA GLN A 57 7.70 -3.18 15.70
C GLN A 57 6.47 -4.10 15.77
N GLN A 58 5.82 -4.20 16.94
CA GLN A 58 4.55 -4.91 17.07
C GLN A 58 3.46 -4.21 16.24
N GLU A 59 3.36 -2.88 16.30
CA GLU A 59 2.42 -2.11 15.47
C GLU A 59 2.71 -2.27 13.97
N VAL A 60 3.98 -2.31 13.57
CA VAL A 60 4.37 -2.59 12.18
C VAL A 60 3.92 -3.98 11.76
N LYS A 61 4.09 -4.99 12.61
CA LYS A 61 3.69 -6.36 12.30
C LYS A 61 2.18 -6.49 12.09
N GLU A 62 1.39 -5.88 12.97
CA GLU A 62 -0.08 -5.82 12.83
C GLU A 62 -0.48 -5.11 11.54
N PHE A 63 0.13 -3.94 11.27
CA PHE A 63 -0.08 -3.21 10.03
C PHE A 63 0.24 -4.03 8.78
N LEU A 64 1.37 -4.74 8.75
CA LEU A 64 1.74 -5.55 7.58
C LEU A 64 0.77 -6.72 7.37
N ALA A 65 0.22 -7.30 8.43
CA ALA A 65 -0.81 -8.34 8.33
C ALA A 65 -2.12 -7.79 7.75
N ASP A 66 -2.55 -6.61 8.20
CA ASP A 66 -3.73 -5.93 7.67
C ASP A 66 -3.54 -5.56 6.18
N ILE A 67 -2.38 -4.97 5.84
CA ILE A 67 -2.04 -4.61 4.46
C ILE A 67 -1.98 -5.84 3.55
N LYS A 68 -1.45 -6.97 4.03
CA LYS A 68 -1.45 -8.22 3.26
C LYS A 68 -2.88 -8.65 2.92
N THR A 69 -3.80 -8.54 3.87
CA THR A 69 -5.22 -8.84 3.69
C THR A 69 -5.85 -7.88 2.67
N ASP A 70 -5.67 -6.58 2.85
CA ASP A 70 -6.19 -5.54 1.96
C ASP A 70 -5.69 -5.73 0.52
N ILE A 71 -4.39 -5.96 0.33
CA ILE A 71 -3.80 -6.17 -1.00
C ILE A 71 -4.34 -7.46 -1.63
N THR A 72 -4.53 -8.52 -0.85
CA THR A 72 -5.09 -9.78 -1.35
C THR A 72 -6.53 -9.59 -1.84
N ASP A 73 -7.35 -8.86 -1.10
CA ASP A 73 -8.72 -8.55 -1.50
C ASP A 73 -8.75 -7.68 -2.76
N ASN A 74 -7.88 -6.67 -2.84
CA ASN A 74 -7.69 -5.87 -4.05
C ASN A 74 -7.30 -6.74 -5.25
N ILE A 75 -6.37 -7.70 -5.12
CA ILE A 75 -6.02 -8.64 -6.20
C ILE A 75 -7.24 -9.44 -6.66
N ARG A 76 -8.07 -9.94 -5.73
CA ARG A 76 -9.30 -10.68 -6.10
C ARG A 76 -10.29 -9.79 -6.86
N MET A 77 -10.45 -8.53 -6.46
CA MET A 77 -11.29 -7.58 -7.18
C MET A 77 -10.73 -7.24 -8.57
N MET A 78 -9.42 -7.03 -8.67
CA MET A 78 -8.72 -6.80 -9.94
C MET A 78 -8.87 -7.98 -10.90
N ALA A 79 -8.82 -9.22 -10.40
CA ALA A 79 -9.04 -10.42 -11.20
C ALA A 79 -10.46 -10.47 -11.81
N LYS A 80 -11.49 -10.12 -11.02
CA LYS A 80 -12.88 -10.04 -11.51
C LYS A 80 -13.05 -8.96 -12.58
N ALA A 81 -12.47 -7.78 -12.36
CA ALA A 81 -12.48 -6.70 -13.34
C ALA A 81 -11.78 -7.13 -14.65
N ASN A 82 -10.62 -7.79 -14.56
CA ASN A 82 -9.90 -8.32 -15.71
C ASN A 82 -10.69 -9.37 -16.51
N ALA A 83 -11.46 -10.22 -15.84
CA ALA A 83 -12.34 -11.17 -16.51
C ALA A 83 -13.44 -10.44 -17.31
N SER A 84 -14.08 -9.44 -16.70
CA SER A 84 -15.09 -8.61 -17.39
C SER A 84 -14.49 -7.84 -18.57
N LEU A 85 -13.32 -7.24 -18.40
CA LEU A 85 -12.60 -6.55 -19.48
C LEU A 85 -12.25 -7.51 -20.62
N SER A 86 -11.84 -8.75 -20.31
CA SER A 86 -11.54 -9.75 -21.34
C SER A 86 -12.78 -10.15 -22.16
N GLN A 87 -13.96 -10.17 -21.52
CA GLN A 87 -15.22 -10.39 -22.21
C GLN A 87 -15.53 -9.23 -23.17
N VAL A 88 -15.48 -7.98 -22.68
CA VAL A 88 -15.69 -6.78 -23.52
C VAL A 88 -14.72 -6.74 -24.70
N ILE A 89 -13.44 -7.05 -24.47
CA ILE A 89 -12.44 -7.12 -25.55
C ILE A 89 -12.85 -8.15 -26.60
N THR A 90 -13.30 -9.33 -26.17
CA THR A 90 -13.70 -10.42 -27.06
C THR A 90 -14.92 -10.02 -27.89
N ASP A 91 -15.96 -9.49 -27.24
CA ASP A 91 -17.22 -9.16 -27.88
C ASP A 91 -17.06 -7.98 -28.85
N PHE A 92 -16.36 -6.93 -28.44
CA PHE A 92 -16.20 -5.74 -29.28
C PHE A 92 -15.24 -6.00 -30.45
N SER A 93 -14.21 -6.84 -30.24
CA SER A 93 -13.35 -7.30 -31.35
C SER A 93 -14.14 -8.12 -32.38
N TYR A 94 -15.14 -8.88 -31.93
CA TYR A 94 -16.03 -9.62 -32.82
C TYR A 94 -16.96 -8.67 -33.58
N ILE A 95 -17.62 -7.74 -32.88
CA ILE A 95 -18.53 -6.75 -33.48
C ILE A 95 -17.81 -5.88 -34.53
N GLU A 96 -16.59 -5.44 -34.24
CA GLU A 96 -15.77 -4.65 -35.18
C GLU A 96 -15.58 -5.36 -36.53
N LYS A 97 -15.35 -6.67 -36.48
CA LYS A 97 -15.13 -7.54 -37.65
C LYS A 97 -16.41 -8.08 -38.28
N LEU A 98 -17.56 -7.89 -37.62
CA LEU A 98 -18.84 -8.40 -38.09
C LEU A 98 -19.22 -7.72 -39.41
N SER A 99 -19.51 -8.52 -40.43
CA SER A 99 -20.06 -8.05 -41.71
C SER A 99 -21.59 -8.14 -41.72
N LYS A 100 -22.23 -7.34 -42.58
CA LYS A 100 -23.69 -7.37 -42.77
C LYS A 100 -24.21 -8.78 -43.11
N LYS A 101 -23.47 -9.52 -43.97
CA LYS A 101 -23.84 -10.90 -44.34
C LYS A 101 -23.80 -11.87 -43.15
N GLN A 102 -22.80 -11.72 -42.27
CA GLN A 102 -22.70 -12.55 -41.07
C GLN A 102 -23.83 -12.23 -40.09
N TYR A 103 -24.13 -10.93 -39.87
CA TYR A 103 -25.28 -10.52 -39.08
C TYR A 103 -26.58 -11.11 -39.63
N ASP A 104 -26.86 -10.96 -40.94
CA ASP A 104 -28.08 -11.46 -41.57
C ASP A 104 -28.22 -13.00 -41.46
N SER A 105 -27.10 -13.73 -41.29
CA SER A 105 -27.12 -15.17 -41.02
C SER A 105 -27.46 -15.50 -39.56
N ILE A 106 -26.98 -14.70 -38.61
CA ILE A 106 -27.20 -14.89 -37.18
C ILE A 106 -28.62 -14.48 -36.78
N ALA A 107 -29.10 -13.35 -37.31
CA ALA A 107 -30.43 -12.81 -37.08
C ALA A 107 -31.56 -13.78 -37.51
N ARG A 108 -31.30 -14.64 -38.51
CA ARG A 108 -32.24 -15.68 -38.95
C ARG A 108 -32.14 -17.00 -38.17
N GLY A 109 -31.16 -17.12 -37.29
CA GLY A 109 -30.92 -18.32 -36.49
C GLY A 109 -31.63 -18.28 -35.13
N PRO A 110 -31.53 -19.36 -34.34
CA PRO A 110 -32.20 -19.49 -33.04
C PRO A 110 -31.79 -18.46 -31.98
N ARG A 111 -30.73 -17.69 -32.23
CA ARG A 111 -30.20 -16.65 -31.32
C ARG A 111 -30.40 -15.23 -31.86
N GLY A 112 -31.15 -15.06 -32.95
CA GLY A 112 -31.27 -13.78 -33.66
C GLY A 112 -31.65 -12.61 -32.76
N ASP A 113 -32.58 -12.83 -31.83
CA ASP A 113 -33.17 -11.77 -31.00
C ASP A 113 -32.37 -11.41 -29.74
N THR A 114 -31.40 -12.23 -29.33
CA THR A 114 -30.62 -12.01 -28.08
C THR A 114 -29.11 -11.89 -28.28
N PHE A 115 -28.60 -12.33 -29.44
CA PHE A 115 -27.16 -12.41 -29.69
C PHE A 115 -26.43 -11.09 -29.45
N LEU A 116 -27.04 -9.96 -29.81
CA LEU A 116 -26.35 -8.66 -29.79
C LEU A 116 -26.58 -7.88 -28.52
N SER A 117 -27.74 -8.02 -27.87
CA SER A 117 -27.94 -7.48 -26.53
C SER A 117 -26.96 -8.13 -25.54
N GLU A 118 -26.63 -9.41 -25.75
CA GLU A 118 -25.58 -10.11 -24.99
C GLU A 118 -24.18 -9.58 -25.30
N MET A 119 -23.82 -9.36 -26.58
CA MET A 119 -22.47 -8.92 -26.98
C MET A 119 -22.20 -7.42 -26.81
N MET A 120 -23.23 -6.58 -26.79
CA MET A 120 -23.10 -5.14 -26.55
C MET A 120 -22.98 -4.78 -25.06
N SER A 121 -22.97 -5.78 -24.17
CA SER A 121 -22.89 -5.58 -22.73
C SER A 121 -21.47 -5.17 -22.31
N ALA A 122 -21.27 -3.87 -22.07
CA ALA A 122 -20.11 -3.35 -21.38
C ALA A 122 -20.50 -2.87 -19.97
N HIS A 123 -19.79 -3.39 -18.96
CA HIS A 123 -20.05 -3.02 -17.57
C HIS A 123 -19.10 -1.91 -17.12
N ILE A 124 -19.66 -0.94 -16.38
CA ILE A 124 -18.89 0.06 -15.63
C ILE A 124 -18.09 -0.66 -14.55
N ILE A 125 -16.83 -0.29 -14.41
CA ILE A 125 -15.98 -0.74 -13.31
C ILE A 125 -16.21 0.17 -12.11
N LEU A 126 -16.79 -0.40 -11.06
CA LEU A 126 -16.96 0.27 -9.76
C LEU A 126 -15.97 -0.33 -8.76
N ARG A 127 -14.86 0.38 -8.53
CA ARG A 127 -13.86 -0.04 -7.55
C ARG A 127 -14.04 0.70 -6.24
N ARG A 128 -14.00 -0.06 -5.14
CA ARG A 128 -13.72 0.47 -3.80
C ARG A 128 -12.36 -0.08 -3.40
N SER A 129 -11.37 0.78 -3.23
CA SER A 129 -10.07 0.39 -2.69
C SER A 129 -10.17 0.23 -1.17
N SER A 130 -9.63 -0.86 -0.63
CA SER A 130 -9.38 -1.01 0.81
C SER A 130 -8.07 -0.30 1.18
N ASP A 131 -8.12 1.01 1.39
CA ASP A 131 -6.96 1.83 1.75
C ASP A 131 -7.02 2.39 3.19
N GLY A 132 -8.08 2.08 3.95
CA GLY A 132 -8.28 2.60 5.30
C GLY A 132 -7.13 2.30 6.27
N ASN A 133 -6.63 1.06 6.28
CA ASN A 133 -5.50 0.68 7.14
C ASN A 133 -4.21 1.40 6.74
N TYR A 134 -3.96 1.53 5.43
CA TYR A 134 -2.83 2.30 4.91
C TYR A 134 -2.90 3.78 5.32
N GLU A 135 -4.04 4.42 5.10
CA GLU A 135 -4.22 5.84 5.41
C GLU A 135 -4.17 6.12 6.92
N GLY A 136 -4.72 5.24 7.76
CA GLY A 136 -4.61 5.32 9.22
C GLY A 136 -3.16 5.19 9.71
N PHE A 137 -2.41 4.24 9.17
CA PHE A 137 -1.02 4.03 9.56
C PHE A 137 -0.09 5.14 9.04
N LYS A 138 -0.38 5.68 7.85
CA LYS A 138 0.34 6.84 7.29
C LYS A 138 0.07 8.10 8.09
N SER A 139 -1.20 8.42 8.37
CA SER A 139 -1.60 9.66 9.05
C SER A 139 -1.15 9.71 10.51
N SER A 140 -1.02 8.56 11.17
CA SER A 140 -0.44 8.45 12.51
C SER A 140 1.09 8.60 12.56
N GLY A 141 1.75 8.79 11.41
CA GLY A 141 3.22 8.92 11.30
C GLY A 141 3.98 7.59 11.45
N LYS A 142 3.27 6.49 11.73
CA LYS A 142 3.83 5.16 12.02
C LYS A 142 4.45 4.48 10.80
N ILE A 143 4.17 4.96 9.59
CA ILE A 143 4.88 4.56 8.36
C ILE A 143 6.41 4.74 8.48
N GLY A 144 6.87 5.60 9.39
CA GLY A 144 8.27 5.75 9.79
C GLY A 144 8.91 4.48 10.36
N TYR A 145 8.12 3.65 11.06
CA TYR A 145 8.60 2.51 11.84
C TYR A 145 8.95 1.28 11.01
N ILE A 146 8.50 1.22 9.74
CA ILE A 146 8.86 0.13 8.82
C ILE A 146 10.35 0.23 8.48
N GLU A 147 11.14 -0.66 9.07
CA GLU A 147 12.61 -0.67 8.90
C GLU A 147 13.05 -1.16 7.53
N ASN A 148 12.33 -2.13 6.98
CA ASN A 148 12.57 -2.64 5.64
C ASN A 148 12.24 -1.56 4.59
N LYS A 149 13.26 -0.76 4.23
CA LYS A 149 13.14 0.37 3.29
C LYS A 149 12.59 -0.05 1.93
N LYS A 150 12.91 -1.27 1.48
CA LYS A 150 12.40 -1.81 0.21
C LYS A 150 10.90 -2.07 0.31
N LEU A 151 10.45 -2.78 1.34
CA LEU A 151 9.03 -3.03 1.59
C LEU A 151 8.25 -1.73 1.76
N LYS A 152 8.77 -0.80 2.57
CA LYS A 152 8.19 0.54 2.73
C LYS A 152 8.00 1.27 1.40
N LYS A 153 9.03 1.29 0.55
CA LYS A 153 8.95 1.93 -0.78
C LYS A 153 7.91 1.26 -1.69
N LEU A 154 7.80 -0.06 -1.65
CA LEU A 154 6.80 -0.80 -2.43
C LEU A 154 5.38 -0.46 -1.97
N ILE A 155 5.11 -0.48 -0.66
CA ILE A 155 3.81 -0.11 -0.09
C ILE A 155 3.44 1.34 -0.47
N LEU A 156 4.37 2.28 -0.29
CA LEU A 156 4.14 3.69 -0.66
C LEU A 156 3.85 3.85 -2.15
N SER A 157 4.64 3.23 -3.03
CA SER A 157 4.41 3.32 -4.48
C SER A 157 3.04 2.75 -4.86
N TYR A 158 2.66 1.61 -4.30
CA TYR A 158 1.38 0.98 -4.59
C TYR A 158 0.19 1.86 -4.23
N TYR A 159 0.11 2.32 -2.98
CA TYR A 159 -1.04 3.12 -2.53
C TYR A 159 -1.02 4.56 -3.04
N GLN A 160 0.15 5.20 -3.16
CA GLN A 160 0.21 6.63 -3.52
C GLN A 160 0.29 6.89 -5.03
N GLN A 161 0.69 5.90 -5.82
CA GLN A 161 0.89 6.10 -7.26
C GLN A 161 0.06 5.11 -8.08
N LYS A 162 0.17 3.82 -7.78
CA LYS A 162 -0.36 2.76 -8.65
C LYS A 162 -1.87 2.68 -8.57
N ILE A 163 -2.43 2.62 -7.36
CA ILE A 163 -3.88 2.61 -7.16
C ILE A 163 -4.54 3.88 -7.73
N PRO A 164 -4.07 5.11 -7.44
CA PRO A 164 -4.61 6.32 -8.05
C PRO A 164 -4.53 6.32 -9.58
N SER A 165 -3.40 5.90 -10.15
CA SER A 165 -3.25 5.81 -11.61
C SER A 165 -4.27 4.85 -12.23
N LEU A 166 -4.52 3.73 -11.55
CA LEU A 166 -5.48 2.73 -12.01
C LEU A 166 -6.93 3.21 -11.86
N LEU A 167 -7.24 4.08 -10.88
CA LEU A 167 -8.56 4.71 -10.78
C LEU A 167 -8.81 5.71 -11.93
N GLU A 168 -7.78 6.44 -12.36
CA GLU A 168 -7.89 7.32 -13.54
C GLU A 168 -8.11 6.50 -14.82
N VAL A 169 -7.42 5.37 -14.98
CA VAL A 169 -7.64 4.47 -16.12
C VAL A 169 -9.08 3.94 -16.14
N ASP A 170 -9.63 3.52 -15.00
CA ASP A 170 -11.04 3.12 -14.89
C ASP A 170 -11.99 4.22 -15.30
N LYS A 171 -11.71 5.47 -14.92
CA LYS A 171 -12.55 6.62 -15.25
C LYS A 171 -12.64 6.83 -16.76
N TYR A 172 -11.53 6.72 -17.49
CA TYR A 172 -11.53 6.84 -18.94
C TYR A 172 -12.28 5.69 -19.61
N TYR A 173 -12.07 4.46 -19.14
CA TYR A 173 -12.84 3.30 -19.62
C TYR A 173 -14.34 3.48 -19.35
N ASN A 174 -14.73 3.83 -18.15
CA ASN A 174 -16.13 4.05 -17.77
C ASN A 174 -16.77 5.16 -18.62
N ALA A 175 -16.05 6.26 -18.88
CA ALA A 175 -16.53 7.30 -19.77
C ALA A 175 -16.76 6.80 -21.21
N SER A 176 -15.92 5.89 -21.71
CA SER A 176 -16.12 5.26 -23.02
C SER A 176 -17.34 4.31 -23.03
N VAL A 177 -17.60 3.60 -21.93
CA VAL A 177 -18.81 2.77 -21.77
C VAL A 177 -20.06 3.63 -21.74
N SER A 178 -20.06 4.73 -20.98
CA SER A 178 -21.20 5.67 -20.92
C SER A 178 -21.57 6.21 -22.30
N ARG A 179 -20.58 6.51 -23.17
CA ARG A 179 -20.85 6.95 -24.54
C ARG A 179 -21.59 5.91 -25.38
N ILE A 180 -21.38 4.62 -25.14
CA ILE A 180 -22.16 3.56 -25.80
C ILE A 180 -23.61 3.66 -25.34
N THR A 181 -23.84 3.76 -24.03
CA THR A 181 -25.19 3.90 -23.46
C THR A 181 -25.89 5.14 -23.96
N ASP A 182 -25.23 6.31 -23.93
CA ASP A 182 -25.80 7.58 -24.40
C ASP A 182 -26.18 7.47 -25.87
N TYR A 183 -25.32 6.91 -26.71
CA TYR A 183 -25.62 6.74 -28.13
C TYR A 183 -26.74 5.75 -28.40
N SER A 184 -26.81 4.64 -27.64
CA SER A 184 -27.92 3.69 -27.72
C SER A 184 -29.27 4.32 -27.34
N ILE A 185 -29.27 5.29 -26.43
CA ILE A 185 -30.49 6.04 -26.04
C ILE A 185 -30.85 7.06 -27.12
N GLU A 186 -29.88 7.83 -27.63
CA GLU A 186 -30.08 8.80 -28.72
C GLU A 186 -30.69 8.17 -29.97
N GLU A 187 -30.31 6.93 -30.26
CA GLU A 187 -30.68 6.22 -31.48
C GLU A 187 -31.66 5.06 -31.23
N ALA A 188 -32.44 5.13 -30.15
CA ALA A 188 -33.33 4.04 -29.72
C ALA A 188 -34.37 3.63 -30.78
N ASP A 189 -34.71 4.52 -31.71
CA ASP A 189 -35.65 4.25 -32.81
C ASP A 189 -35.01 3.53 -34.01
N LYS A 190 -33.67 3.47 -34.09
CA LYS A 190 -32.98 2.76 -35.18
C LYS A 190 -33.20 1.26 -35.05
N GLN A 191 -33.41 0.60 -36.18
CA GLN A 191 -33.36 -0.85 -36.22
C GLN A 191 -31.95 -1.32 -35.83
N GLU A 192 -31.87 -2.39 -35.05
CA GLU A 192 -30.61 -2.94 -34.52
C GLU A 192 -29.53 -3.12 -35.60
N ARG A 193 -29.92 -3.65 -36.76
CA ARG A 193 -29.02 -3.78 -37.91
C ARG A 193 -28.45 -2.43 -38.34
N GLU A 194 -29.28 -1.41 -38.47
CA GLU A 194 -28.81 -0.09 -38.87
C GLU A 194 -27.86 0.51 -37.82
N PHE A 195 -28.24 0.40 -36.54
CA PHE A 195 -27.46 0.86 -35.40
C PHE A 195 -26.06 0.21 -35.34
N LEU A 196 -25.96 -1.12 -35.50
CA LEU A 196 -24.69 -1.86 -35.42
C LEU A 196 -23.69 -1.54 -36.54
N PHE A 197 -24.20 -1.15 -37.71
CA PHE A 197 -23.37 -0.77 -38.85
C PHE A 197 -23.19 0.75 -38.96
N ASP A 198 -23.67 1.52 -37.97
CA ASP A 198 -23.45 2.95 -37.89
C ASP A 198 -21.96 3.28 -37.67
N PRO A 199 -21.34 4.13 -38.52
CA PRO A 199 -19.96 4.55 -38.35
C PRO A 199 -19.66 5.18 -36.98
N LYS A 200 -20.60 5.93 -36.40
CA LYS A 200 -20.43 6.58 -35.08
C LYS A 200 -20.38 5.53 -33.98
N LEU A 201 -21.27 4.54 -33.99
CA LEU A 201 -21.21 3.43 -33.02
C LEU A 201 -19.89 2.68 -33.15
N ARG A 202 -19.47 2.33 -34.37
CA ARG A 202 -18.21 1.60 -34.60
C ARG A 202 -16.99 2.37 -34.09
N ALA A 203 -16.96 3.69 -34.25
CA ALA A 203 -15.92 4.53 -33.68
C ALA A 203 -15.93 4.49 -32.15
N ILE A 204 -17.11 4.57 -31.51
CA ILE A 204 -17.24 4.47 -30.05
C ILE A 204 -16.76 3.10 -29.57
N LEU A 205 -17.20 2.00 -30.19
CA LEU A 205 -16.79 0.64 -29.84
C LEU A 205 -15.28 0.43 -29.98
N SER A 206 -14.65 0.95 -31.03
CA SER A 206 -13.21 0.86 -31.23
C SER A 206 -12.43 1.62 -30.15
N VAL A 207 -12.91 2.82 -29.77
CA VAL A 207 -12.33 3.55 -28.63
C VAL A 207 -12.48 2.76 -27.33
N THR A 208 -13.67 2.22 -27.05
CA THR A 208 -13.92 1.43 -25.84
C THR A 208 -13.09 0.15 -25.80
N LEU A 209 -12.89 -0.53 -26.94
CA LEU A 209 -12.02 -1.69 -27.08
C LEU A 209 -10.56 -1.35 -26.70
N ASN A 210 -10.02 -0.24 -27.23
CA ASN A 210 -8.68 0.23 -26.90
C ASN A 210 -8.54 0.59 -25.41
N MET A 211 -9.57 1.22 -24.83
CA MET A 211 -9.60 1.52 -23.40
C MET A 211 -9.66 0.24 -22.56
N ALA A 212 -10.46 -0.75 -22.95
CA ALA A 212 -10.57 -2.02 -22.25
C ALA A 212 -9.23 -2.78 -22.24
N GLN A 213 -8.51 -2.80 -23.37
CA GLN A 213 -7.17 -3.38 -23.48
C GLN A 213 -6.17 -2.66 -22.58
N SER A 214 -6.19 -1.33 -22.58
CA SER A 214 -5.32 -0.50 -21.74
C SER A 214 -5.58 -0.73 -20.24
N SER A 215 -6.86 -0.76 -19.85
CA SER A 215 -7.28 -1.10 -18.48
C SER A 215 -6.79 -2.47 -18.07
N LYS A 216 -7.01 -3.50 -18.90
CA LYS A 216 -6.58 -4.88 -18.62
C LYS A 216 -5.07 -4.96 -18.39
N ALA A 217 -4.27 -4.30 -19.24
CA ALA A 217 -2.82 -4.25 -19.09
C ALA A 217 -2.39 -3.56 -17.77
N ALA A 218 -3.06 -2.48 -17.38
CA ALA A 218 -2.80 -1.79 -16.12
C ALA A 218 -3.12 -2.68 -14.90
N TYR A 219 -4.25 -3.39 -14.92
CA TYR A 219 -4.62 -4.35 -13.88
C TYR A 219 -3.60 -5.49 -13.73
N GLU A 220 -3.13 -6.06 -14.85
CA GLU A 220 -2.10 -7.11 -14.83
C GLU A 220 -0.78 -6.62 -14.24
N LEU A 221 -0.35 -5.40 -14.61
CA LEU A 221 0.86 -4.79 -14.07
C LEU A 221 0.75 -4.57 -12.55
N ILE A 222 -0.35 -3.97 -12.10
CA ILE A 222 -0.53 -3.62 -10.69
C ILE A 222 -0.75 -4.86 -9.83
N THR A 223 -1.40 -5.90 -10.36
CA THR A 223 -1.48 -7.20 -9.70
C THR A 223 -0.09 -7.80 -9.45
N LYS A 224 0.82 -7.72 -10.43
CA LYS A 224 2.21 -8.17 -10.24
C LYS A 224 2.95 -7.36 -9.18
N GLU A 225 2.71 -6.05 -9.10
CA GLU A 225 3.31 -5.21 -8.06
C GLU A 225 2.74 -5.49 -6.67
N ALA A 226 1.43 -5.72 -6.57
CA ALA A 226 0.75 -6.16 -5.36
C ALA A 226 1.33 -7.48 -4.82
N GLN A 227 1.52 -8.47 -5.71
CA GLN A 227 2.13 -9.76 -5.35
C GLN A 227 3.57 -9.61 -4.84
N LYS A 228 4.36 -8.66 -5.38
CA LYS A 228 5.70 -8.38 -4.85
C LYS A 228 5.66 -7.85 -3.42
N ILE A 229 4.66 -7.04 -3.07
CA ILE A 229 4.50 -6.55 -1.69
C ILE A 229 4.20 -7.71 -0.75
N ILE A 230 3.22 -8.56 -1.10
CA ILE A 230 2.88 -9.74 -0.31
C ILE A 230 4.12 -10.62 -0.09
N ALA A 231 4.89 -10.90 -1.14
CA ALA A 231 6.10 -11.70 -1.04
C ALA A 231 7.19 -11.08 -0.15
N GLU A 232 7.29 -9.75 -0.09
CA GLU A 232 8.23 -9.06 0.81
C GLU A 232 7.73 -9.01 2.26
N ILE A 233 6.40 -8.91 2.48
CA ILE A 233 5.79 -9.06 3.81
C ILE A 233 6.09 -10.46 4.37
N GLU A 234 5.88 -11.50 3.57
CA GLU A 234 6.13 -12.88 3.98
C GLU A 234 7.60 -13.19 4.28
N LYS A 235 8.53 -12.44 3.69
CA LYS A 235 9.96 -12.53 4.04
C LYS A 235 10.24 -11.88 5.39
N GLU A 236 9.58 -10.77 5.68
CA GLU A 236 9.72 -10.06 6.95
C GLU A 236 9.13 -10.90 8.11
N GLU A 237 8.02 -11.61 7.88
CA GLU A 237 7.40 -12.51 8.87
C GLU A 237 8.27 -13.71 9.27
N ARG A 238 9.26 -14.08 8.44
CA ARG A 238 10.16 -15.24 8.67
C ARG A 238 11.48 -14.86 9.34
N ARG A 239 11.72 -13.57 9.59
CA ARG A 239 12.91 -13.07 10.29
C ARG A 239 12.68 -13.02 11.79
#